data_AF-A0A1C7ECH6-F1
#
_entry.id   AF-A0A1C7ECH6-F1
#
_cell.length_a   1.000
_cell.length_b   1.000
_cell.length_c   1.000
_cell.angle_alpha   90.00
_cell.angle_beta   90.00
_cell.angle_gamma   90.00
#
_symmetry.space_group_name_H-M   'P 1'
#
loop_
_entity.id
_entity.type
_entity.pdbx_description
1 polymer ?
#
loop_
_entity_poly.entity_id
_entity_poly.type
_entity_poly.pdbx_seq_one_letter_code
_entity_poly.pdbx_strand_id
1 'polypeptide(L)'
;MAKVVGRKALEFALETAQTDALKKGLKGELTLLKVLESKLTASSIVIWDPKFLEFKPDILIIDPNLGFVFVEVKNWSLAFVDQFFSNGKSATKKGMKYPLGQTDNYINELQRYINTLRKDQLDIYRLTSSLVVYTGFSKEEFEKRIEVKSWKEEDFQNYYKKHLFLEDFEYAAFRKLQSSKKFNKSVTQDFTIGELRYIADSLGDDDEEFEMKKVQSRYSENGVANQKFIRRHENKVTKKVRKLTYSLSALAIFSLLMFLIIPLGADSNESYDKAVEDAKFAMANGEYQKALGLYELAVNEKPDDHETKFLYWSLRLLNELTLIAENGDQDKVIEKIDKLRETDKIPHHLERHYQELYTVSVEKQEHENKVKEGIEEIGILVASQKFDQAQSSLDNLKTDQLTKEELDEKEIKLLALAEQIEQGQKELLRKQEVAAESEILKNPIKTEGLSNKSVYMDKLGGIEAGLADLNYLYQAGVTSNILEAEYETLKRWDDALNEIYGVLKTTLSLGEMDRLRVAQREWIVYRDYEAELASQAFEGGTFEEVTLVSVKHQITRDRCYSLVENFMK
;
A
#
# COMPACT_ATOMS: atom_id res chain seq x y z
N MET A 1 -2.16 28.93 -20.85
CA MET A 1 -2.24 28.63 -19.42
C MET A 1 -2.31 27.12 -19.28
N ALA A 2 -1.71 26.56 -18.23
CA ALA A 2 -1.73 25.12 -17.99
C ALA A 2 -3.15 24.61 -17.70
N LYS A 3 -3.44 23.34 -18.02
CA LYS A 3 -4.67 22.67 -17.54
C LYS A 3 -4.51 22.42 -16.05
N VAL A 4 -5.53 22.75 -15.26
CA VAL A 4 -5.56 22.44 -13.83
C VAL A 4 -6.67 21.44 -13.55
N VAL A 5 -6.32 20.36 -12.86
CA VAL A 5 -7.25 19.33 -12.38
C VAL A 5 -7.37 19.44 -10.86
N GLY A 6 -8.59 19.31 -10.32
CA GLY A 6 -8.85 19.38 -8.87
C GLY A 6 -9.04 20.80 -8.30
N ARG A 7 -9.04 21.86 -9.11
CA ARG A 7 -9.20 23.25 -8.62
C ARG A 7 -10.51 23.47 -7.85
N LYS A 8 -11.64 23.04 -8.43
CA LYS A 8 -12.96 23.18 -7.79
C LYS A 8 -13.03 22.40 -6.47
N ALA A 9 -12.45 21.20 -6.46
CA ALA A 9 -12.34 20.37 -5.26
C ALA A 9 -11.52 21.06 -4.15
N LEU A 10 -10.40 21.70 -4.51
CA LEU A 10 -9.60 22.50 -3.59
C LEU A 10 -10.34 23.75 -3.09
N GLU A 11 -11.04 24.47 -3.96
CA GLU A 11 -11.86 25.62 -3.58
C GLU A 11 -12.96 25.19 -2.59
N PHE A 12 -13.64 24.08 -2.87
CA PHE A 12 -14.62 23.48 -1.97
C PHE A 12 -13.99 22.98 -0.65
N ALA A 13 -12.80 22.37 -0.69
CA ALA A 13 -12.06 21.94 0.50
C ALA A 13 -11.73 23.14 1.40
N LEU A 14 -11.35 24.27 0.79
CA LEU A 14 -11.02 25.49 1.50
C LEU A 14 -12.27 26.11 2.15
N GLU A 15 -13.40 26.12 1.46
CA GLU A 15 -14.70 26.58 1.98
C GLU A 15 -15.21 25.71 3.13
N THR A 16 -15.02 24.39 3.03
CA THR A 16 -15.52 23.41 4.01
C THR A 16 -14.56 23.07 5.14
N ALA A 17 -13.31 23.54 5.08
CA ALA A 17 -12.29 23.26 6.08
C ALA A 17 -12.69 23.73 7.49
N GLN A 18 -12.57 22.83 8.47
CA GLN A 18 -13.06 23.05 9.84
C GLN A 18 -12.06 23.78 10.75
N THR A 19 -10.77 23.81 10.40
CA THR A 19 -9.72 24.45 11.22
C THR A 19 -8.97 25.52 10.46
N ASP A 20 -8.53 26.57 11.16
CA ASP A 20 -7.73 27.64 10.57
C ASP A 20 -6.38 27.15 10.05
N ALA A 21 -5.81 26.12 10.70
CA ALA A 21 -4.57 25.49 10.23
C ALA A 21 -4.77 24.81 8.86
N LEU A 22 -5.91 24.12 8.67
CA LEU A 22 -6.25 23.47 7.42
C LEU A 22 -6.59 24.50 6.33
N LYS A 23 -7.42 25.49 6.64
CA LYS A 23 -7.71 26.63 5.74
C LYS A 23 -6.42 27.31 5.29
N LYS A 24 -5.48 27.52 6.21
CA LYS A 24 -4.18 28.09 5.89
C LYS A 24 -3.41 27.21 4.92
N GLY A 25 -3.32 25.90 5.14
CA GLY A 25 -2.67 24.96 4.22
C GLY A 25 -3.25 25.03 2.80
N LEU A 26 -4.56 24.80 2.69
CA LEU A 26 -5.30 24.79 1.43
C LEU A 26 -5.24 26.13 0.68
N LYS A 27 -5.24 27.25 1.41
CA LYS A 27 -5.05 28.58 0.79
C LYS A 27 -3.67 28.73 0.16
N GLY A 28 -2.63 28.14 0.77
CA GLY A 28 -1.27 28.13 0.20
C GLY A 28 -1.23 27.35 -1.11
N GLU A 29 -1.81 26.15 -1.12
CA GLU A 29 -1.93 25.29 -2.31
C GLU A 29 -2.71 25.99 -3.43
N LEU A 30 -3.87 26.59 -3.12
CA LEU A 30 -4.69 27.30 -4.10
C LEU A 30 -3.96 28.51 -4.69
N THR A 31 -3.18 29.22 -3.88
CA THR A 31 -2.40 30.38 -4.33
C THR A 31 -1.33 29.93 -5.32
N LEU A 32 -0.56 28.89 -4.99
CA LEU A 32 0.46 28.36 -5.88
C LEU A 32 -0.15 27.83 -7.19
N LEU A 33 -1.26 27.09 -7.09
CA LEU A 33 -1.94 26.50 -8.24
C LEU A 33 -2.41 27.56 -9.25
N LYS A 34 -2.92 28.70 -8.79
CA LYS A 34 -3.24 29.87 -9.65
C LYS A 34 -2.01 30.46 -10.34
N VAL A 35 -0.89 30.54 -9.62
CA VAL A 35 0.38 31.01 -10.21
C VAL A 35 0.85 30.02 -11.28
N LEU A 36 0.86 28.72 -11.00
CA LEU A 36 1.26 27.69 -11.97
C LEU A 36 0.37 27.67 -13.21
N GLU A 37 -0.95 27.78 -13.05
CA GLU A 37 -1.92 27.87 -14.15
C GLU A 37 -1.57 29.02 -15.11
N SER A 38 -1.32 30.21 -14.56
CA SER A 38 -1.05 31.42 -15.34
C SER A 38 0.35 31.46 -15.95
N LYS A 39 1.35 30.85 -15.29
CA LYS A 39 2.78 30.96 -15.66
C LYS A 39 3.32 29.78 -16.45
N LEU A 40 2.66 28.63 -16.39
CA LEU A 40 3.01 27.47 -17.20
C LEU A 40 2.28 27.46 -18.54
N THR A 41 2.81 26.67 -19.46
CA THR A 41 2.33 26.62 -20.84
C THR A 41 1.12 25.72 -20.98
N ALA A 42 0.41 25.79 -22.11
CA ALA A 42 -0.76 24.95 -22.38
C ALA A 42 -0.43 23.45 -22.53
N SER A 43 0.85 23.08 -22.65
CA SER A 43 1.27 21.67 -22.61
C SER A 43 1.42 21.12 -21.20
N SER A 44 1.43 21.97 -20.18
CA SER A 44 1.56 21.56 -18.79
C SER A 44 0.18 21.23 -18.20
N ILE A 45 0.11 20.16 -17.42
CA ILE A 45 -1.06 19.77 -16.64
C ILE A 45 -0.66 19.79 -15.16
N VAL A 46 -1.45 20.47 -14.34
CA VAL A 46 -1.22 20.62 -12.90
C VAL A 46 -2.37 19.91 -12.18
N ILE A 47 -2.06 18.89 -11.40
CA ILE A 47 -3.02 18.07 -10.68
C ILE A 47 -2.85 18.35 -9.19
N TRP A 48 -3.91 18.85 -8.55
CA TRP A 48 -4.00 18.92 -7.10
C TRP A 48 -4.50 17.58 -6.54
N ASP A 49 -3.92 17.14 -5.43
CA ASP A 49 -4.29 15.90 -4.73
C ASP A 49 -4.43 14.66 -5.65
N PRO A 50 -3.39 14.33 -6.45
CA PRO A 50 -3.44 13.23 -7.40
C PRO A 50 -3.75 11.88 -6.73
N LYS A 51 -4.44 11.00 -7.47
CA LYS A 51 -4.86 9.66 -7.04
C LYS A 51 -3.67 8.72 -6.93
N PHE A 52 -3.23 8.55 -5.70
CA PHE A 52 -2.20 7.62 -5.28
C PHE A 52 -2.74 6.76 -4.12
N LEU A 53 -2.24 5.53 -3.98
CA LEU A 53 -2.83 4.51 -3.10
C LEU A 53 -2.53 4.77 -1.63
N GLU A 54 -1.25 4.98 -1.32
CA GLU A 54 -0.71 5.07 0.04
C GLU A 54 -0.24 6.49 0.35
N PHE A 55 0.32 7.19 -0.64
CA PHE A 55 0.94 8.49 -0.44
C PHE A 55 0.19 9.61 -1.15
N LYS A 56 0.29 10.83 -0.63
CA LYS A 56 -0.54 11.96 -1.07
C LYS A 56 0.34 13.18 -1.33
N PRO A 57 0.85 13.35 -2.55
CA PRO A 57 1.52 14.58 -2.94
C PRO A 57 0.52 15.74 -2.94
N ASP A 58 0.94 16.95 -2.56
CA ASP A 58 0.05 18.11 -2.62
C ASP A 58 -0.30 18.45 -4.09
N ILE A 59 0.72 18.49 -4.96
CA ILE A 59 0.56 18.78 -6.40
C ILE A 59 1.49 17.89 -7.23
N LEU A 60 0.99 17.43 -8.38
CA LEU A 60 1.78 16.82 -9.46
C LEU A 60 1.67 17.66 -10.73
N ILE A 61 2.81 18.04 -11.31
CA ILE A 61 2.88 18.69 -12.62
C ILE A 61 3.36 17.65 -13.63
N ILE A 62 2.66 17.55 -14.76
CA ILE A 62 3.03 16.74 -15.91
C ILE A 62 3.27 17.69 -17.08
N ASP A 63 4.50 17.70 -17.60
CA ASP A 63 4.86 18.53 -18.75
C ASP A 63 5.85 17.80 -19.68
N PRO A 64 5.72 17.90 -21.01
CA PRO A 64 6.60 17.21 -21.96
C PRO A 64 8.11 17.48 -21.78
N ASN A 65 8.47 18.66 -21.31
CA ASN A 65 9.88 19.08 -21.18
C ASN A 65 10.37 18.97 -19.73
N LEU A 66 9.47 19.13 -18.75
CA LEU A 66 9.83 18.99 -17.34
C LEU A 66 9.80 17.53 -16.88
N GLY A 67 8.90 16.71 -17.44
CA GLY A 67 8.58 15.37 -16.96
C GLY A 67 7.50 15.42 -15.87
N PHE A 68 7.68 14.61 -14.84
CA PHE A 68 6.79 14.57 -13.68
C PHE A 68 7.42 15.39 -12.54
N VAL A 69 6.71 16.38 -12.01
CA VAL A 69 7.24 17.21 -10.92
C VAL A 69 6.29 17.18 -9.73
N PHE A 70 6.71 16.51 -8.66
CA PHE A 70 6.01 16.55 -7.38
C PHE A 70 6.33 17.84 -6.63
N VAL A 71 5.29 18.52 -6.16
CA VAL A 71 5.41 19.79 -5.45
C VAL A 71 4.77 19.66 -4.08
N GLU A 72 5.60 19.80 -3.05
CA GLU A 72 5.19 19.88 -1.65
C GLU A 72 4.97 21.34 -1.25
N VAL A 73 3.76 21.69 -0.84
CA VAL A 73 3.41 23.05 -0.45
C VAL A 73 3.56 23.21 1.05
N LYS A 74 4.26 24.26 1.49
CA LYS A 74 4.49 24.53 2.91
C LYS A 74 4.11 25.96 3.23
N ASN A 75 2.91 26.14 3.78
CA ASN A 75 2.42 27.44 4.25
C ASN A 75 2.81 27.75 5.71
N TRP A 76 4.04 27.42 6.10
CA TRP A 76 4.55 27.71 7.44
C TRP A 76 4.73 29.22 7.61
N SER A 77 4.47 29.75 8.80
CA SER A 77 4.98 31.09 9.14
C SER A 77 6.45 31.00 9.51
N LEU A 78 7.22 32.07 9.29
CA LEU A 78 8.63 32.09 9.67
C LEU A 78 8.83 31.85 11.19
N ALA A 79 7.90 32.33 12.02
CA ALA A 79 7.90 32.11 13.47
C ALA A 79 7.66 30.64 13.90
N PHE A 80 7.06 29.83 13.03
CA PHE A 80 6.87 28.40 13.28
C PHE A 80 8.17 27.60 13.09
N VAL A 81 9.12 28.15 12.33
CA VAL A 81 10.41 27.51 12.04
C VAL A 81 11.47 28.03 13.01
N ASP A 82 11.98 27.12 13.83
CA ASP A 82 13.03 27.42 14.79
C ASP A 82 14.38 27.55 14.07
N GLN A 83 14.66 26.68 13.10
CA GLN A 83 15.92 26.68 12.35
C GLN A 83 15.76 26.02 10.98
N PHE A 84 16.36 26.62 9.95
CA PHE A 84 16.57 25.98 8.65
C PHE A 84 17.97 25.35 8.56
N PHE A 85 18.07 24.24 7.82
CA PHE A 85 19.34 23.58 7.52
C PHE A 85 19.57 23.54 6.01
N SER A 86 20.81 23.73 5.57
CA SER A 86 21.15 23.80 4.14
C SER A 86 20.84 22.50 3.37
N ASN A 87 20.74 21.38 4.08
CA ASN A 87 20.32 20.09 3.52
C ASN A 87 18.79 19.96 3.30
N GLY A 88 18.01 21.03 3.46
CA GLY A 88 16.57 21.04 3.24
C GLY A 88 15.71 20.64 4.45
N LYS A 89 16.32 20.26 5.58
CA LYS A 89 15.59 19.99 6.83
C LYS A 89 15.19 21.28 7.53
N SER A 90 14.18 21.21 8.38
CA SER A 90 13.79 22.34 9.23
C SER A 90 13.41 21.88 10.63
N ALA A 91 13.97 22.51 11.66
CA ALA A 91 13.46 22.39 13.02
C ALA A 91 12.25 23.33 13.17
N THR A 92 11.14 22.79 13.67
CA THR A 92 9.90 23.55 13.87
C THR A 92 9.43 23.40 15.30
N LYS A 93 8.45 24.24 15.71
CA LYS A 93 7.77 24.09 17.01
C LYS A 93 7.14 22.70 17.22
N LYS A 94 6.98 21.90 16.16
CA LYS A 94 6.47 20.51 16.19
C LYS A 94 7.55 19.47 15.88
N GLY A 95 8.81 19.79 16.18
CA GLY A 95 9.98 18.94 15.95
C GLY A 95 10.57 19.05 14.54
N MET A 96 11.52 18.16 14.26
CA MET A 96 12.22 18.10 12.97
C MET A 96 11.29 17.70 11.84
N LYS A 97 11.37 18.44 10.72
CA LYS A 97 10.63 18.20 9.49
C LYS A 97 11.58 17.97 8.32
N TYR A 98 11.12 17.08 7.44
CA TYR A 98 11.80 16.65 6.23
C TYR A 98 10.80 16.85 5.09
N PRO A 99 10.68 18.07 4.54
CA PRO A 99 9.62 18.39 3.58
C PRO A 99 9.56 17.43 2.38
N LEU A 100 10.72 16.96 1.89
CA LEU A 100 10.81 16.00 0.78
C LEU A 100 10.98 14.55 1.25
N GLY A 101 10.75 14.25 2.54
CA GLY A 101 11.00 12.92 3.10
C GLY A 101 10.13 11.80 2.53
N GLN A 102 9.05 12.13 1.81
CA GLN A 102 8.10 11.18 1.23
C GLN A 102 8.21 11.06 -0.29
N THR A 103 9.07 11.84 -0.94
CA THR A 103 9.06 11.95 -2.41
C THR A 103 9.46 10.65 -3.10
N ASP A 104 10.37 9.87 -2.52
CA ASP A 104 10.74 8.56 -3.07
C ASP A 104 9.55 7.61 -3.14
N ASN A 105 8.61 7.73 -2.18
CA ASN A 105 7.40 6.92 -2.17
C ASN A 105 6.44 7.33 -3.29
N TYR A 106 6.29 8.65 -3.53
CA TYR A 106 5.46 9.16 -4.64
C TYR A 106 6.01 8.69 -5.99
N ILE A 107 7.33 8.70 -6.13
CA ILE A 107 8.00 8.25 -7.36
C ILE A 107 7.81 6.73 -7.54
N ASN A 108 7.93 5.95 -6.47
CA ASN A 108 7.69 4.50 -6.51
C ASN A 108 6.24 4.15 -6.88
N GLU A 109 5.25 4.86 -6.34
CA GLU A 109 3.87 4.64 -6.77
C GLU A 109 3.62 5.06 -8.20
N LEU A 110 4.22 6.17 -8.64
CA LEU A 110 4.13 6.57 -10.05
C LEU A 110 4.79 5.52 -10.94
N GLN A 111 5.93 4.96 -10.55
CA GLN A 111 6.60 3.87 -11.23
C GLN A 111 5.68 2.64 -11.33
N ARG A 112 5.05 2.24 -10.21
CA ARG A 112 4.08 1.13 -10.18
C ARG A 112 2.94 1.38 -11.17
N TYR A 113 2.35 2.57 -11.13
CA TYR A 113 1.28 2.97 -12.04
C TYR A 113 1.73 2.97 -13.52
N ILE A 114 2.89 3.55 -13.83
CA ILE A 114 3.40 3.57 -15.21
C ILE A 114 3.70 2.15 -15.70
N ASN A 115 4.21 1.27 -14.85
CA ASN A 115 4.45 -0.14 -15.18
C ASN A 115 3.15 -0.90 -15.48
N THR A 116 1.99 -0.50 -14.95
CA THR A 116 0.72 -1.14 -15.35
C THR A 116 0.28 -0.72 -16.75
N LEU A 117 0.68 0.48 -17.20
CA LEU A 117 0.41 0.98 -18.54
C LEU A 117 1.43 0.48 -19.58
N ARG A 118 2.65 0.13 -19.14
CA ARG A 118 3.83 -0.13 -19.98
C ARG A 118 4.41 -1.50 -19.65
N LYS A 119 4.44 -2.40 -20.63
CA LYS A 119 5.02 -3.76 -20.48
C LYS A 119 6.55 -3.76 -20.38
N ASP A 120 7.20 -2.63 -20.64
CA ASP A 120 8.63 -2.37 -20.52
C ASP A 120 8.96 -1.55 -19.25
N GLN A 121 10.02 -1.94 -18.52
CA GLN A 121 10.45 -1.22 -17.32
C GLN A 121 11.18 0.07 -17.68
N LEU A 122 10.48 1.21 -17.60
CA LEU A 122 11.05 2.54 -17.75
C LEU A 122 11.52 3.07 -16.39
N ASP A 123 12.76 3.55 -16.28
CA ASP A 123 13.24 4.23 -15.07
C ASP A 123 12.61 5.65 -14.94
N ILE A 124 11.47 5.74 -14.24
CA ILE A 124 10.74 7.00 -14.05
C ILE A 124 11.52 7.99 -13.17
N TYR A 125 12.44 7.52 -12.32
CA TYR A 125 13.28 8.41 -11.48
C TYR A 125 14.10 9.39 -12.31
N ARG A 126 14.46 9.04 -13.55
CA ARG A 126 15.17 9.93 -14.48
C ARG A 126 14.27 11.00 -15.10
N LEU A 127 12.96 10.82 -15.01
CA LEU A 127 11.94 11.68 -15.59
C LEU A 127 11.17 12.47 -14.52
N THR A 128 11.43 12.18 -13.24
CA THR A 128 10.75 12.81 -12.12
C THR A 128 11.66 13.76 -11.34
N SER A 129 11.10 14.88 -10.90
CA SER A 129 11.70 15.72 -9.86
C SER A 129 10.71 15.97 -8.73
N SER A 130 11.24 16.40 -7.60
CA SER A 130 10.45 16.82 -6.45
C SER A 130 11.05 18.07 -5.85
N LEU A 131 10.18 18.97 -5.37
CA LEU A 131 10.56 20.24 -4.75
C LEU A 131 9.52 20.69 -3.73
N VAL A 132 9.92 21.63 -2.89
CA VAL A 132 9.11 22.31 -1.88
C VAL A 132 8.84 23.73 -2.35
N VAL A 133 7.61 24.20 -2.15
CA VAL A 133 7.29 25.62 -2.30
C VAL A 133 6.79 26.20 -0.98
N TYR A 134 7.49 27.22 -0.50
CA TYR A 134 7.07 28.00 0.65
C TYR A 134 6.15 29.14 0.20
N THR A 135 4.95 29.18 0.77
CA THR A 135 3.92 30.19 0.46
C THR A 135 3.63 31.12 1.64
N GLY A 136 4.23 30.86 2.81
CA GLY A 136 3.91 31.54 4.06
C GLY A 136 4.91 32.60 4.50
N PHE A 137 5.98 32.80 3.74
CA PHE A 137 7.02 33.83 3.91
C PHE A 137 7.75 34.04 2.57
N SER A 138 8.35 35.21 2.39
CA SER A 138 9.12 35.56 1.20
C SER A 138 10.54 35.00 1.23
N LYS A 139 11.20 34.98 0.07
CA LYS A 139 12.62 34.60 -0.01
C LYS A 139 13.50 35.56 0.79
N GLU A 140 13.19 36.86 0.73
CA GLU A 140 13.90 37.90 1.47
C GLU A 140 13.80 37.68 2.99
N GLU A 141 12.61 37.31 3.49
CA GLU A 141 12.41 37.00 4.91
C GLU A 141 13.22 35.77 5.36
N PHE A 142 13.32 34.76 4.48
CA PHE A 142 14.15 33.58 4.72
C PHE A 142 15.65 33.92 4.76
N GLU A 143 16.15 34.67 3.79
CA GLU A 143 17.57 35.03 3.70
C GLU A 143 18.03 35.96 4.84
N LYS A 144 17.10 36.69 5.47
CA LYS A 144 17.40 37.54 6.64
C LYS A 144 17.67 36.74 7.93
N ARG A 145 17.30 35.47 7.98
CA ARG A 145 17.50 34.59 9.16
C ARG A 145 18.99 34.44 9.48
N ILE A 146 19.35 34.53 10.76
CA ILE A 146 20.75 34.55 11.19
C ILE A 146 21.49 33.26 10.83
N GLU A 147 20.80 32.12 10.94
CA GLU A 147 21.33 30.81 10.58
C GLU A 147 21.48 30.60 9.07
N VAL A 148 20.73 31.34 8.25
CA VAL A 148 20.79 31.26 6.79
C VAL A 148 21.89 32.18 6.27
N LYS A 149 22.09 33.34 6.89
CA LYS A 149 23.20 34.27 6.56
C LYS A 149 24.59 33.65 6.68
N SER A 150 24.75 32.60 7.49
CA SER A 150 26.02 31.90 7.66
C SER A 150 26.26 30.79 6.64
N TRP A 151 25.30 30.51 5.75
CA TRP A 151 25.43 29.48 4.71
C TRP A 151 26.43 29.92 3.64
N LYS A 152 27.14 28.94 3.09
CA LYS A 152 28.04 29.18 1.95
C LYS A 152 27.22 29.26 0.66
N GLU A 153 27.81 29.83 -0.39
CA GLU A 153 27.15 29.90 -1.71
C GLU A 153 26.68 28.52 -2.20
N GLU A 154 27.49 27.47 -2.01
CA GLU A 154 27.12 26.10 -2.38
C GLU A 154 25.88 25.58 -1.63
N ASP A 155 25.75 25.93 -0.34
CA ASP A 155 24.58 25.58 0.47
C ASP A 155 23.32 26.23 -0.11
N PHE A 156 23.39 27.51 -0.50
CA PHE A 156 22.29 28.20 -1.17
C PHE A 156 21.93 27.56 -2.51
N GLN A 157 22.93 27.27 -3.34
CA GLN A 157 22.72 26.64 -4.65
C GLN A 157 22.05 25.27 -4.52
N ASN A 158 22.45 24.46 -3.53
CA ASN A 158 21.84 23.15 -3.31
C ASN A 158 20.44 23.26 -2.70
N TYR A 159 20.23 24.18 -1.77
CA TYR A 159 18.91 24.42 -1.17
C TYR A 159 17.90 24.88 -2.24
N TYR A 160 18.25 25.90 -3.04
CA TYR A 160 17.34 26.49 -4.03
C TYR A 160 17.06 25.60 -5.25
N LYS A 161 17.77 24.48 -5.45
CA LYS A 161 17.35 23.45 -6.42
C LYS A 161 16.04 22.77 -6.02
N LYS A 162 15.77 22.69 -4.71
CA LYS A 162 14.69 21.87 -4.14
C LYS A 162 13.71 22.64 -3.27
N HIS A 163 14.07 23.84 -2.84
CA HIS A 163 13.29 24.67 -1.93
C HIS A 163 13.09 26.04 -2.58
N LEU A 164 11.87 26.31 -3.02
CA LEU A 164 11.49 27.51 -3.76
C LEU A 164 10.45 28.32 -2.99
N PHE A 165 10.27 29.57 -3.40
CA PHE A 165 9.31 30.52 -2.83
C PHE A 165 8.27 30.86 -3.87
N LEU A 166 7.09 31.29 -3.43
CA LEU A 166 6.00 31.64 -4.35
C LEU A 166 6.43 32.64 -5.44
N GLU A 167 7.22 33.64 -5.05
CA GLU A 167 7.77 34.68 -5.94
C GLU A 167 8.72 34.14 -7.03
N ASP A 168 9.38 32.99 -6.82
CA ASP A 168 10.24 32.37 -7.83
C ASP A 168 9.45 31.98 -9.09
N PHE A 169 8.15 31.74 -8.95
CA PHE A 169 7.26 31.31 -10.03
C PHE A 169 6.65 32.48 -10.81
N GLU A 170 6.59 33.68 -10.23
CA GLU A 170 5.96 34.83 -10.87
C GLU A 170 6.67 35.26 -12.17
N TYR A 171 7.99 35.04 -12.24
CA TYR A 171 8.84 35.49 -13.34
C TYR A 171 9.50 34.34 -14.12
N ALA A 172 9.71 33.18 -13.49
CA ALA A 172 10.54 32.13 -14.06
C ALA A 172 10.08 30.70 -13.72
N ALA A 173 8.78 30.48 -13.52
CA ALA A 173 8.20 29.18 -13.12
C ALA A 173 8.83 27.98 -13.85
N PHE A 174 8.77 27.97 -15.18
CA PHE A 174 9.28 26.85 -15.98
C PHE A 174 10.79 26.62 -15.76
N ARG A 175 11.60 27.68 -15.75
CA ARG A 175 13.06 27.59 -15.53
C ARG A 175 13.38 27.05 -14.13
N LYS A 176 12.63 27.49 -13.11
CA LYS A 176 12.81 27.05 -11.72
C LYS A 176 12.47 25.56 -11.58
N LEU A 177 11.33 25.14 -12.13
CA LEU A 177 10.95 23.71 -12.20
C LEU A 177 12.03 22.89 -12.92
N GLN A 178 12.53 23.37 -14.06
CA GLN A 178 13.58 22.68 -14.81
C GLN A 178 14.88 22.54 -14.01
N SER A 179 15.28 23.58 -13.27
CA SER A 179 16.50 23.56 -12.44
C SER A 179 16.43 22.57 -11.26
N SER A 180 15.22 22.12 -10.89
CA SER A 180 15.02 21.10 -9.85
C SER A 180 15.33 19.68 -10.33
N LYS A 181 15.46 19.46 -11.64
CA LYS A 181 15.68 18.12 -12.21
C LYS A 181 17.08 17.63 -11.87
N LYS A 182 17.16 16.39 -11.41
CA LYS A 182 18.44 15.69 -11.22
C LYS A 182 19.04 15.25 -12.55
N PHE A 183 18.18 14.87 -13.50
CA PHE A 183 18.56 14.37 -14.82
C PHE A 183 17.94 15.23 -15.91
N ASN A 184 18.73 15.58 -16.93
CA ASN A 184 18.25 16.38 -18.05
C ASN A 184 17.68 15.49 -19.19
N LYS A 185 16.88 14.48 -18.84
CA LYS A 185 16.18 13.62 -19.81
C LYS A 185 14.82 14.25 -20.15
N SER A 186 14.47 14.24 -21.44
CA SER A 186 13.14 14.69 -21.90
C SER A 186 12.15 13.54 -21.79
N VAL A 187 10.94 13.81 -21.27
CA VAL A 187 9.89 12.80 -21.16
C VAL A 187 9.32 12.45 -22.54
N THR A 188 9.46 13.34 -23.54
CA THR A 188 9.01 13.10 -24.92
C THR A 188 9.77 12.01 -25.66
N GLN A 189 10.90 11.54 -25.14
CA GLN A 189 11.60 10.37 -25.69
C GLN A 189 10.87 9.08 -25.32
N ASP A 190 10.14 9.10 -24.21
CA ASP A 190 9.50 7.92 -23.64
C ASP A 190 7.97 8.00 -23.74
N PHE A 191 7.35 9.18 -23.85
CA PHE A 191 5.90 9.35 -23.87
C PHE A 191 5.43 10.32 -24.96
N THR A 192 4.32 9.98 -25.60
CA THR A 192 3.54 10.88 -26.45
C THR A 192 2.73 11.87 -25.60
N ILE A 193 2.33 13.00 -26.20
CA ILE A 193 1.44 13.97 -25.53
C ILE A 193 0.09 13.32 -25.15
N GLY A 194 -0.40 12.38 -25.95
CA GLY A 194 -1.63 11.63 -25.66
C GLY A 194 -1.51 10.76 -24.41
N GLU A 195 -0.40 10.02 -24.27
CA GLU A 195 -0.15 9.20 -23.07
C GLU A 195 0.00 10.06 -21.81
N LEU A 196 0.69 11.20 -21.90
CA LEU A 196 0.82 12.13 -20.77
C LEU A 196 -0.55 12.69 -20.33
N ARG A 197 -1.45 12.96 -21.27
CA ARG A 197 -2.83 13.36 -20.97
C ARG A 197 -3.62 12.23 -20.33
N TYR A 198 -3.53 11.02 -20.86
CA TYR A 198 -4.19 9.85 -20.29
C TYR A 198 -3.74 9.58 -18.84
N ILE A 199 -2.43 9.67 -18.59
CA ILE A 199 -1.87 9.57 -17.24
C ILE A 199 -2.45 10.67 -16.34
N ALA A 200 -2.48 11.91 -16.84
CA ALA A 200 -3.02 13.03 -16.08
C ALA A 200 -4.51 12.89 -15.75
N ASP A 201 -5.31 12.41 -16.69
CA ASP A 201 -6.75 12.22 -16.52
C ASP A 201 -7.04 11.03 -15.58
N SER A 202 -6.17 10.01 -15.55
CA SER A 202 -6.31 8.84 -14.67
C SER A 202 -5.87 9.13 -13.22
N LEU A 203 -4.79 9.91 -13.06
CA LEU A 203 -4.30 10.36 -11.76
C LEU A 203 -5.09 11.56 -11.23
N GLY A 204 -5.75 12.30 -12.12
CA GLY A 204 -6.70 13.35 -11.80
C GLY A 204 -8.11 12.82 -11.62
N ASP A 205 -9.02 13.71 -11.22
CA ASP A 205 -10.45 13.42 -11.22
C ASP A 205 -11.16 14.67 -11.76
N ASP A 206 -11.82 14.50 -12.90
CA ASP A 206 -12.62 15.57 -13.52
C ASP A 206 -14.12 15.43 -13.14
N ASP A 207 -14.50 14.41 -12.35
CA ASP A 207 -15.86 14.23 -11.80
C ASP A 207 -16.06 15.07 -10.52
N GLU A 208 -16.80 16.16 -10.66
CA GLU A 208 -17.06 17.14 -9.60
C GLU A 208 -17.81 16.56 -8.38
N GLU A 209 -18.73 15.61 -8.57
CA GLU A 209 -19.53 15.09 -7.46
C GLU A 209 -18.72 14.09 -6.62
N PHE A 210 -17.92 13.26 -7.29
CA PHE A 210 -17.06 12.29 -6.64
C PHE A 210 -15.91 12.99 -5.87
N GLU A 211 -15.29 14.00 -6.46
CA GLU A 211 -14.24 14.79 -5.80
C GLU A 211 -14.74 15.52 -4.55
N MET A 212 -15.95 16.10 -4.59
CA MET A 212 -16.50 16.76 -3.40
C MET A 212 -16.78 15.79 -2.24
N LYS A 213 -17.25 14.57 -2.51
CA LYS A 213 -17.41 13.51 -1.48
C LYS A 213 -16.07 13.07 -0.91
N LYS A 214 -15.06 12.90 -1.76
CA LYS A 214 -13.67 12.58 -1.36
C LYS A 214 -13.07 13.67 -0.48
N VAL A 215 -13.27 14.94 -0.83
CA VAL A 215 -12.83 16.09 -0.05
C VAL A 215 -13.49 16.14 1.34
N GLN A 216 -14.80 15.92 1.44
CA GLN A 216 -15.52 15.86 2.73
C GLN A 216 -15.00 14.75 3.64
N SER A 217 -14.78 13.56 3.08
CA SER A 217 -14.16 12.43 3.80
C SER A 217 -12.75 12.74 4.28
N ARG A 218 -11.94 13.37 3.42
CA ARG A 218 -10.49 13.54 3.62
C ARG A 218 -10.11 14.70 4.54
N TYR A 219 -10.88 15.79 4.51
CA TYR A 219 -10.55 17.06 5.17
C TYR A 219 -11.50 17.44 6.32
N SER A 220 -12.38 16.52 6.73
CA SER A 220 -13.12 16.58 8.00
C SER A 220 -12.24 16.18 9.20
N GLU A 221 -12.60 16.61 10.42
CA GLU A 221 -11.87 16.28 11.66
C GLU A 221 -11.60 14.78 11.82
N ASN A 222 -12.56 13.93 11.45
CA ASN A 222 -12.44 12.47 11.53
C ASN A 222 -11.46 11.89 10.49
N GLY A 223 -11.39 12.47 9.28
CA GLY A 223 -10.43 12.08 8.24
C GLY A 223 -8.97 12.39 8.61
N VAL A 224 -8.72 13.51 9.28
CA VAL A 224 -7.37 13.94 9.72
C VAL A 224 -6.87 13.12 10.92
N ALA A 225 -7.76 12.70 11.82
CA ALA A 225 -7.44 11.79 12.92
C ALA A 225 -7.01 10.40 12.42
N ASN A 226 -7.76 9.85 11.46
CA ASN A 226 -7.49 8.54 10.87
C ASN A 226 -6.14 8.50 10.11
N GLN A 227 -5.77 9.61 9.46
CA GLN A 227 -4.48 9.73 8.75
C GLN A 227 -3.25 9.83 9.68
N LYS A 228 -3.38 10.43 10.88
CA LYS A 228 -2.29 10.44 11.86
C LYS A 228 -2.02 9.06 12.46
N PHE A 229 -3.04 8.22 12.52
CA PHE A 229 -2.98 6.85 13.02
C PHE A 229 -2.21 5.93 12.05
N ILE A 230 -2.60 5.91 10.76
CA ILE A 230 -1.92 5.14 9.70
C ILE A 230 -0.42 5.50 9.64
N ARG A 231 -0.10 6.79 9.67
CA ARG A 231 1.28 7.31 9.59
C ARG A 231 2.17 6.96 10.79
N ARG A 232 1.59 6.68 11.96
CA ARG A 232 2.33 6.24 13.16
C ARG A 232 2.62 4.74 13.13
N HIS A 233 1.68 3.95 12.61
CA HIS A 233 1.81 2.51 12.50
C HIS A 233 2.86 2.12 11.45
N GLU A 234 2.83 2.75 10.27
CA GLU A 234 3.78 2.48 9.18
C GLU A 234 5.22 2.89 9.50
N ASN A 235 5.42 3.98 10.25
CA ASN A 235 6.77 4.41 10.69
C ASN A 235 7.38 3.46 11.74
N LYS A 236 6.56 2.73 12.50
CA LYS A 236 7.02 1.64 13.38
C LYS A 236 7.42 0.42 12.56
N VAL A 237 6.63 0.07 11.54
CA VAL A 237 6.87 -1.07 10.65
C VAL A 237 8.10 -0.85 9.76
N THR A 238 8.23 0.29 9.08
CA THR A 238 9.40 0.63 8.25
C THR A 238 10.69 0.75 9.05
N LYS A 239 10.65 1.16 10.33
CA LYS A 239 11.84 1.12 11.21
C LYS A 239 12.24 -0.31 11.56
N LYS A 240 11.27 -1.23 11.71
CA LYS A 240 11.50 -2.65 11.99
C LYS A 240 12.05 -3.38 10.75
N VAL A 241 11.47 -3.09 9.58
CA VAL A 241 11.95 -3.58 8.27
C VAL A 241 13.34 -3.02 7.95
N ARG A 242 13.59 -1.72 8.16
CA ARG A 242 14.93 -1.13 7.99
C ARG A 242 15.98 -1.81 8.88
N LYS A 243 15.64 -2.12 10.13
CA LYS A 243 16.54 -2.84 11.04
C LYS A 243 16.88 -4.25 10.54
N LEU A 244 15.93 -4.96 9.93
CA LEU A 244 16.15 -6.28 9.32
C LEU A 244 16.93 -6.19 8.00
N THR A 245 16.65 -5.21 7.13
CA THR A 245 17.39 -5.01 5.88
C THR A 245 18.82 -4.56 6.15
N TYR A 246 19.09 -3.75 7.18
CA TYR A 246 20.46 -3.36 7.54
C TYR A 246 21.29 -4.53 8.06
N SER A 247 20.70 -5.51 8.75
CA SER A 247 21.42 -6.74 9.15
C SER A 247 21.73 -7.66 7.97
N LEU A 248 20.88 -7.70 6.95
CA LEU A 248 21.10 -8.48 5.72
C LEU A 248 22.07 -7.77 4.75
N SER A 249 21.97 -6.46 4.61
CA SER A 249 22.89 -5.67 3.76
C SER A 249 24.27 -5.50 4.39
N ALA A 250 24.40 -5.52 5.72
CA ALA A 250 25.70 -5.48 6.37
C ALA A 250 26.53 -6.75 6.08
N LEU A 251 25.90 -7.92 5.97
CA LEU A 251 26.56 -9.16 5.54
C LEU A 251 26.99 -9.10 4.06
N ALA A 252 26.19 -8.51 3.18
CA ALA A 252 26.53 -8.31 1.77
C ALA A 252 27.65 -7.27 1.56
N ILE A 253 27.66 -6.18 2.34
CA ILE A 253 28.69 -5.14 2.26
C ILE A 253 30.01 -5.59 2.91
N PHE A 254 29.97 -6.46 3.93
CA PHE A 254 31.17 -7.07 4.51
C PHE A 254 31.82 -8.08 3.55
N SER A 255 31.02 -8.73 2.69
CA SER A 255 31.50 -9.56 1.58
C SER A 255 32.11 -8.72 0.45
N LEU A 256 31.54 -7.55 0.13
CA LEU A 256 32.05 -6.65 -0.92
C LEU A 256 33.36 -5.92 -0.51
N LEU A 257 33.54 -5.63 0.78
CA LEU A 257 34.75 -4.96 1.31
C LEU A 257 35.98 -5.90 1.41
N MET A 258 35.79 -7.21 1.33
CA MET A 258 36.90 -8.18 1.27
C MET A 258 37.58 -8.24 -0.11
N PHE A 259 37.00 -7.62 -1.14
CA PHE A 259 37.57 -7.58 -2.50
C PHE A 259 38.56 -6.43 -2.73
N LEU A 260 38.82 -5.59 -1.72
CA LEU A 260 39.60 -4.36 -1.89
C LEU A 260 40.97 -4.40 -1.19
N ILE A 261 41.68 -5.54 -1.23
CA ILE A 261 43.15 -5.60 -1.17
C ILE A 261 43.59 -6.80 -2.03
N ILE A 262 44.01 -6.55 -3.27
CA ILE A 262 45.00 -7.40 -3.95
C ILE A 262 46.16 -6.48 -4.34
N PRO A 263 47.40 -6.78 -3.91
CA PRO A 263 48.55 -5.98 -4.27
C PRO A 263 48.77 -6.05 -5.79
N LEU A 264 48.83 -4.88 -6.42
CA LEU A 264 49.27 -4.68 -7.79
C LEU A 264 50.71 -5.20 -7.93
N GLY A 265 50.87 -6.43 -8.41
CA GLY A 265 52.19 -7.04 -8.58
C GLY A 265 52.21 -8.53 -8.89
N ALA A 266 51.20 -9.09 -9.57
CA ALA A 266 51.26 -10.44 -10.13
C ALA A 266 51.08 -10.38 -11.64
N ASP A 267 51.85 -11.19 -12.37
CA ASP A 267 51.72 -11.35 -13.82
C ASP A 267 50.25 -11.67 -14.17
N SER A 268 49.69 -10.98 -15.16
CA SER A 268 48.27 -11.13 -15.58
C SER A 268 47.83 -12.58 -15.84
N ASN A 269 48.78 -13.47 -16.15
CA ASN A 269 48.51 -14.91 -16.30
C ASN A 269 48.18 -15.62 -14.98
N GLU A 270 48.84 -15.30 -13.87
CA GLU A 270 48.65 -15.97 -12.57
C GLU A 270 47.30 -15.60 -11.94
N SER A 271 46.88 -14.33 -12.10
CA SER A 271 45.57 -13.84 -11.63
C SER A 271 44.41 -14.54 -12.35
N TYR A 272 44.53 -14.69 -13.67
CA TYR A 272 43.55 -15.39 -14.50
C TYR A 272 43.42 -16.87 -14.13
N ASP A 273 44.53 -17.61 -14.08
CA ASP A 273 44.53 -19.05 -13.84
C ASP A 273 43.91 -19.38 -12.47
N LYS A 274 44.22 -18.56 -11.47
CA LYS A 274 43.63 -18.67 -10.13
C LYS A 274 42.14 -18.39 -10.10
N ALA A 275 41.67 -17.33 -10.76
CA ALA A 275 40.25 -17.00 -10.83
C ALA A 275 39.44 -18.13 -11.48
N VAL A 276 39.98 -18.75 -12.54
CA VAL A 276 39.35 -19.90 -13.21
C VAL A 276 39.34 -21.15 -12.32
N GLU A 277 40.42 -21.42 -11.57
CA GLU A 277 40.49 -22.55 -10.64
C GLU A 277 39.49 -22.39 -9.48
N ASP A 278 39.46 -21.22 -8.85
CA ASP A 278 38.52 -20.90 -7.77
C ASP A 278 37.06 -20.96 -8.27
N ALA A 279 36.80 -20.52 -9.51
CA ALA A 279 35.47 -20.60 -10.11
C ALA A 279 35.03 -22.06 -10.33
N LYS A 280 35.94 -22.93 -10.82
CA LYS A 280 35.69 -24.37 -10.96
C LYS A 280 35.40 -25.02 -9.61
N PHE A 281 36.14 -24.65 -8.57
CA PHE A 281 35.92 -25.15 -7.20
C PHE A 281 34.56 -24.67 -6.64
N ALA A 282 34.21 -23.40 -6.83
CA ALA A 282 32.92 -22.85 -6.44
C ALA A 282 31.76 -23.58 -7.14
N MET A 283 31.86 -23.83 -8.46
CA MET A 283 30.87 -24.63 -9.19
C MET A 283 30.75 -26.06 -8.67
N ALA A 284 31.88 -26.72 -8.39
CA ALA A 284 31.87 -28.08 -7.85
C ALA A 284 31.17 -28.19 -6.48
N ASN A 285 31.17 -27.10 -5.70
CA ASN A 285 30.48 -27.00 -4.42
C ASN A 285 29.06 -26.42 -4.51
N GLY A 286 28.55 -26.13 -5.71
CA GLY A 286 27.23 -25.55 -5.91
C GLY A 286 27.13 -24.04 -5.58
N GLU A 287 28.26 -23.35 -5.46
CA GLU A 287 28.33 -21.91 -5.16
C GLU A 287 28.26 -21.06 -6.44
N TYR A 288 27.19 -21.19 -7.24
CA TYR A 288 27.13 -20.65 -8.61
C TYR A 288 27.21 -19.13 -8.72
N GLN A 289 26.67 -18.38 -7.77
CA GLN A 289 26.81 -16.90 -7.75
C GLN A 289 28.27 -16.48 -7.51
N LYS A 290 28.98 -17.21 -6.65
CA LYS A 290 30.41 -17.00 -6.40
C LYS A 290 31.23 -17.39 -7.64
N ALA A 291 30.89 -18.51 -8.28
CA ALA A 291 31.50 -18.92 -9.54
C ALA A 291 31.29 -17.87 -10.65
N LEU A 292 30.08 -17.30 -10.77
CA LEU A 292 29.77 -16.25 -11.73
C LEU A 292 30.69 -15.03 -11.55
N GLY A 293 30.87 -14.56 -10.31
CA GLY A 293 31.75 -13.42 -10.01
C GLY A 293 33.23 -13.71 -10.31
N LEU A 294 33.68 -14.94 -10.05
CA LEU A 294 35.06 -15.37 -10.35
C LEU A 294 35.30 -15.51 -11.87
N TYR A 295 34.31 -16.01 -12.62
CA TYR A 295 34.37 -16.05 -14.08
C TYR A 295 34.29 -14.64 -14.70
N GLU A 296 33.54 -13.71 -14.11
CA GLU A 296 33.53 -12.31 -14.55
C GLU A 296 34.92 -11.67 -14.44
N LEU A 297 35.60 -11.92 -13.31
CA LEU A 297 36.99 -11.49 -13.10
C LEU A 297 37.92 -12.11 -14.16
N ALA A 298 37.81 -13.41 -14.39
CA ALA A 298 38.63 -14.11 -15.38
C ALA A 298 38.40 -13.60 -16.83
N VAL A 299 37.15 -13.30 -17.22
CA VAL A 299 36.82 -12.72 -18.54
C VAL A 299 37.39 -11.31 -18.69
N ASN A 300 37.43 -10.50 -17.62
CA ASN A 300 38.02 -9.17 -17.66
C ASN A 300 39.55 -9.21 -17.84
N GLU A 301 40.23 -10.20 -17.25
CA GLU A 301 41.68 -10.39 -17.36
C GLU A 301 42.09 -10.97 -18.73
N LYS A 302 41.36 -11.98 -19.24
CA LYS A 302 41.58 -12.54 -20.59
C LYS A 302 40.29 -12.56 -21.39
N PRO A 303 39.94 -11.43 -22.03
CA PRO A 303 38.77 -11.36 -22.87
C PRO A 303 38.82 -12.36 -24.04
N ASP A 304 39.96 -12.72 -24.59
CA ASP A 304 40.01 -13.59 -25.77
C ASP A 304 39.83 -15.09 -25.45
N ASP A 305 39.75 -15.49 -24.18
CA ASP A 305 39.48 -16.87 -23.80
C ASP A 305 38.01 -17.23 -24.04
N HIS A 306 37.78 -18.02 -25.09
CA HIS A 306 36.44 -18.44 -25.51
C HIS A 306 35.77 -19.40 -24.53
N GLU A 307 36.53 -20.26 -23.83
CA GLU A 307 35.98 -21.25 -22.89
C GLU A 307 35.50 -20.56 -21.61
N THR A 308 36.32 -19.68 -21.05
CA THR A 308 35.98 -18.88 -19.86
C THR A 308 34.81 -17.94 -20.14
N LYS A 309 34.79 -17.30 -21.32
CA LYS A 309 33.64 -16.52 -21.78
C LYS A 309 32.38 -17.37 -21.85
N PHE A 310 32.47 -18.56 -22.44
CA PHE A 310 31.32 -19.46 -22.56
C PHE A 310 30.75 -19.82 -21.18
N LEU A 311 31.59 -20.20 -20.21
CA LEU A 311 31.18 -20.53 -18.84
C LEU A 311 30.56 -19.33 -18.09
N TYR A 312 31.16 -18.15 -18.20
CA TYR A 312 30.59 -16.90 -17.67
C TYR A 312 29.17 -16.66 -18.21
N TRP A 313 29.00 -16.72 -19.53
CA TRP A 313 27.70 -16.49 -20.17
C TRP A 313 26.66 -17.54 -19.77
N SER A 314 27.06 -18.81 -19.64
CA SER A 314 26.17 -19.89 -19.22
C SER A 314 25.69 -19.75 -17.77
N LEU A 315 26.56 -19.35 -16.84
CA LEU A 315 26.19 -19.08 -15.44
C LEU A 315 25.34 -17.82 -15.30
N ARG A 316 25.65 -16.77 -16.06
CA ARG A 316 24.85 -15.54 -16.09
C ARG A 316 23.43 -15.83 -16.55
N LEU A 317 23.29 -16.64 -17.60
CA LEU A 317 21.99 -17.05 -18.12
C LEU A 317 21.21 -17.91 -17.12
N LEU A 318 21.88 -18.85 -16.44
CA LEU A 318 21.26 -19.65 -15.37
C LEU A 318 20.70 -18.74 -14.26
N ASN A 319 21.47 -17.75 -13.81
CA ASN A 319 21.02 -16.78 -12.80
C ASN A 319 19.84 -15.91 -13.30
N GLU A 320 19.85 -15.50 -14.58
CA GLU A 320 18.73 -14.78 -15.18
C GLU A 320 17.45 -15.65 -15.17
N LEU A 321 17.56 -16.93 -15.53
CA LEU A 321 16.42 -17.86 -15.54
C LEU A 321 15.88 -18.11 -14.12
N THR A 322 16.76 -18.23 -13.12
CA THR A 322 16.33 -18.33 -11.72
C THR A 322 15.54 -17.10 -11.29
N LEU A 323 16.00 -15.90 -11.63
CA LEU A 323 15.27 -14.66 -11.31
C LEU A 323 13.92 -14.57 -12.05
N ILE A 324 13.85 -15.04 -13.30
CA ILE A 324 12.58 -15.11 -14.05
C ILE A 324 11.61 -16.08 -13.35
N ALA A 325 12.10 -17.24 -12.91
CA ALA A 325 11.31 -18.22 -12.17
C ALA A 325 10.81 -17.69 -10.82
N GLU A 326 11.65 -16.93 -10.10
CA GLU A 326 11.29 -16.27 -8.83
C GLU A 326 10.25 -15.16 -9.03
N ASN A 327 10.29 -14.45 -10.15
CA ASN A 327 9.30 -13.44 -10.52
C ASN A 327 8.01 -14.03 -11.11
N GLY A 328 7.89 -15.36 -11.17
CA GLY A 328 6.66 -16.05 -11.55
C GLY A 328 6.48 -16.37 -13.04
N ASP A 329 7.42 -16.03 -13.92
CA ASP A 329 7.28 -16.23 -15.38
C ASP A 329 7.82 -17.61 -15.81
N GLN A 330 7.09 -18.68 -15.42
CA GLN A 330 7.52 -20.08 -15.65
C GLN A 330 7.60 -20.44 -17.14
N ASP A 331 6.67 -19.91 -17.97
CA ASP A 331 6.61 -20.17 -19.41
C ASP A 331 7.90 -19.79 -20.12
N LYS A 332 8.43 -18.60 -19.78
CA LYS A 332 9.67 -18.09 -20.37
C LYS A 332 10.89 -18.88 -19.91
N VAL A 333 10.88 -19.42 -18.70
CA VAL A 333 11.95 -20.31 -18.21
C VAL A 333 11.96 -21.59 -19.04
N ILE A 334 10.81 -22.25 -19.17
CA ILE A 334 10.63 -23.48 -19.96
C ILE A 334 11.07 -23.25 -21.41
N GLU A 335 10.55 -22.20 -22.07
CA GLU A 335 10.88 -21.86 -23.47
C GLU A 335 12.39 -21.64 -23.68
N LYS A 336 13.03 -20.90 -22.79
CA LYS A 336 14.47 -20.62 -22.90
C LYS A 336 15.30 -21.88 -22.68
N ILE A 337 14.94 -22.73 -21.72
CA ILE A 337 15.66 -23.98 -21.45
C ILE A 337 15.52 -24.95 -22.63
N ASP A 338 14.33 -25.07 -23.23
CA ASP A 338 14.12 -25.94 -24.39
C ASP A 338 14.94 -25.47 -25.60
N LYS A 339 14.97 -24.16 -25.89
CA LYS A 339 15.86 -23.61 -26.93
C LYS A 339 17.33 -23.88 -26.68
N LEU A 340 17.77 -23.86 -25.42
CA LEU A 340 19.15 -24.18 -25.06
C LEU A 340 19.47 -25.66 -25.28
N ARG A 341 18.53 -26.56 -24.96
CA ARG A 341 18.64 -28.01 -25.22
C ARG A 341 18.68 -28.32 -26.72
N GLU A 342 17.81 -27.69 -27.52
CA GLU A 342 17.78 -27.84 -28.97
C GLU A 342 19.08 -27.42 -29.66
N THR A 343 19.79 -26.47 -29.06
CA THR A 343 21.03 -25.93 -29.61
C THR A 343 22.30 -26.55 -29.01
N ASP A 344 22.17 -27.53 -28.12
CA ASP A 344 23.27 -28.17 -27.36
C ASP A 344 24.18 -27.13 -26.67
N LYS A 345 23.59 -26.03 -26.19
CA LYS A 345 24.30 -24.89 -25.58
C LYS A 345 24.34 -24.96 -24.05
N ILE A 346 23.85 -26.05 -23.46
CA ILE A 346 23.92 -26.26 -22.01
C ILE A 346 25.24 -26.97 -21.68
N PRO A 347 26.12 -26.35 -20.86
CA PRO A 347 27.34 -27.02 -20.46
C PRO A 347 27.03 -28.28 -19.64
N HIS A 348 27.73 -29.38 -19.90
CA HIS A 348 27.49 -30.68 -19.26
C HIS A 348 27.46 -30.62 -17.72
N HIS A 349 28.28 -29.77 -17.11
CA HIS A 349 28.34 -29.61 -15.64
C HIS A 349 27.19 -28.78 -15.06
N LEU A 350 26.42 -28.05 -15.88
CA LEU A 350 25.23 -27.30 -15.48
C LEU A 350 23.93 -28.02 -15.81
N GLU A 351 23.98 -29.12 -16.58
CA GLU A 351 22.80 -29.86 -17.05
C GLU A 351 21.83 -30.17 -15.92
N ARG A 352 22.34 -30.67 -14.78
CA ARG A 352 21.51 -30.99 -13.60
C ARG A 352 20.66 -29.80 -13.13
N HIS A 353 21.25 -28.60 -13.05
CA HIS A 353 20.52 -27.42 -12.56
C HIS A 353 19.52 -26.89 -13.56
N TYR A 354 19.84 -26.92 -14.85
CA TYR A 354 18.86 -26.62 -15.89
C TYR A 354 17.70 -27.61 -15.85
N GLN A 355 17.95 -28.89 -15.60
CA GLN A 355 16.92 -29.92 -15.42
C GLN A 355 16.06 -29.69 -14.16
N GLU A 356 16.68 -29.37 -13.02
CA GLU A 356 15.97 -29.05 -11.77
C GLU A 356 15.08 -27.83 -11.93
N LEU A 357 15.63 -26.73 -12.47
CA LEU A 357 14.87 -25.50 -12.72
C LEU A 357 13.72 -25.74 -13.70
N TYR A 358 13.96 -26.49 -14.78
CA TYR A 358 12.93 -26.87 -15.74
C TYR A 358 11.81 -27.68 -15.08
N THR A 359 12.16 -28.69 -14.28
CA THR A 359 11.18 -29.56 -13.62
C THR A 359 10.29 -28.75 -12.67
N VAL A 360 10.89 -27.90 -11.83
CA VAL A 360 10.15 -27.04 -10.91
C VAL A 360 9.25 -26.05 -11.66
N SER A 361 9.73 -25.47 -12.75
CA SER A 361 8.93 -24.54 -13.57
C SER A 361 7.76 -25.25 -14.27
N VAL A 362 7.95 -26.47 -14.77
CA VAL A 362 6.87 -27.29 -15.35
C VAL A 362 5.81 -27.64 -14.29
N GLU A 363 6.23 -28.09 -13.11
CA GLU A 363 5.31 -28.43 -12.01
C GLU A 363 4.47 -27.21 -11.58
N LYS A 364 5.10 -26.03 -11.48
CA LYS A 364 4.40 -24.77 -11.19
C LYS A 364 3.45 -24.37 -12.31
N GLN A 365 3.87 -24.46 -13.58
CA GLN A 365 3.03 -24.16 -14.74
C GLN A 365 1.80 -25.09 -14.80
N GLU A 366 1.99 -26.39 -14.57
CA GLU A 366 0.89 -27.36 -14.52
C GLU A 366 -0.10 -27.05 -13.41
N HIS A 367 0.40 -26.68 -12.22
CA HIS A 367 -0.44 -26.24 -11.12
C HIS A 367 -1.23 -24.98 -11.48
N GLU A 368 -0.58 -23.98 -12.06
CA GLU A 368 -1.22 -22.74 -12.50
C GLU A 368 -2.29 -22.96 -13.57
N ASN A 369 -2.05 -23.86 -14.52
CA ASN A 369 -3.01 -24.23 -15.55
C ASN A 369 -4.22 -24.96 -14.94
N LYS A 370 -4.01 -25.89 -14.01
CA LYS A 370 -5.10 -26.56 -13.28
C LYS A 370 -5.98 -25.56 -12.52
N VAL A 371 -5.36 -24.58 -11.85
CA VAL A 371 -6.10 -23.50 -11.16
C VAL A 371 -6.90 -22.68 -12.16
N LYS A 372 -6.30 -22.32 -13.31
CA LYS A 372 -6.98 -21.55 -14.37
C LYS A 372 -8.18 -22.31 -14.96
N GLU A 373 -7.99 -23.58 -15.32
CA GLU A 373 -9.05 -24.45 -15.85
C GLU A 373 -10.19 -24.62 -14.83
N GLY A 374 -9.86 -24.80 -13.55
CA GLY A 374 -10.86 -24.89 -12.49
C GLY A 374 -11.64 -23.58 -12.28
N ILE A 375 -10.99 -22.41 -12.38
CA ILE A 375 -11.67 -21.10 -12.35
C ILE A 375 -12.66 -20.99 -13.53
N GLU A 376 -12.26 -21.41 -14.73
CA GLU A 376 -13.14 -21.40 -15.91
C GLU A 376 -14.33 -22.36 -15.74
N GLU A 377 -14.11 -23.56 -15.23
CA GLU A 377 -15.17 -24.54 -14.93
C GLU A 377 -16.18 -23.98 -13.92
N ILE A 378 -15.70 -23.41 -12.81
CA ILE A 378 -16.54 -22.78 -11.79
C ILE A 378 -17.37 -21.64 -12.42
N GLY A 379 -16.74 -20.81 -13.27
CA GLY A 379 -17.44 -19.76 -14.01
C GLY A 379 -18.57 -20.28 -14.90
N ILE A 380 -18.37 -21.41 -15.59
CA ILE A 380 -19.40 -22.07 -16.42
C ILE A 380 -20.56 -22.58 -15.55
N LEU A 381 -20.26 -23.18 -14.39
CA LEU A 381 -21.26 -23.68 -13.45
C LEU A 381 -22.10 -22.54 -12.87
N VAL A 382 -21.47 -21.42 -12.50
CA VAL A 382 -22.14 -20.19 -12.04
C VAL A 382 -23.05 -19.62 -13.13
N ALA A 383 -22.56 -19.49 -14.37
CA ALA A 383 -23.36 -19.01 -15.50
C ALA A 383 -24.56 -19.92 -15.82
N SER A 384 -24.40 -21.22 -15.57
CA SER A 384 -25.45 -22.22 -15.73
C SER A 384 -26.41 -22.33 -14.53
N GLN A 385 -26.26 -21.46 -13.51
CA GLN A 385 -27.02 -21.47 -12.26
C GLN A 385 -26.91 -22.80 -11.46
N LYS A 386 -25.82 -23.55 -11.66
CA LYS A 386 -25.55 -24.82 -10.95
C LYS A 386 -24.67 -24.57 -9.73
N PHE A 387 -25.16 -23.78 -8.79
CA PHE A 387 -24.34 -23.22 -7.71
C PHE A 387 -23.78 -24.28 -6.74
N ASP A 388 -24.51 -25.38 -6.48
CA ASP A 388 -24.00 -26.44 -5.59
C ASP A 388 -22.83 -27.24 -6.19
N GLN A 389 -22.87 -27.42 -7.52
CA GLN A 389 -21.76 -28.02 -8.26
C GLN A 389 -20.57 -27.05 -8.29
N ALA A 390 -20.83 -25.76 -8.50
CA ALA A 390 -19.80 -24.72 -8.46
C ALA A 390 -19.10 -24.65 -7.09
N GLN A 391 -19.86 -24.73 -5.99
CA GLN A 391 -19.31 -24.76 -4.63
C GLN A 391 -18.44 -26.01 -4.41
N SER A 392 -18.91 -27.17 -4.86
CA SER A 392 -18.14 -28.42 -4.74
C SER A 392 -16.82 -28.34 -5.54
N SER A 393 -16.84 -27.76 -6.74
CA SER A 393 -15.62 -27.55 -7.55
C SER A 393 -14.68 -26.53 -6.90
N LEU A 394 -15.21 -25.48 -6.25
CA LEU A 394 -14.43 -24.49 -5.51
C LEU A 394 -13.73 -25.12 -4.29
N ASP A 395 -14.45 -25.93 -3.50
CA ASP A 395 -13.90 -26.60 -2.32
C ASP A 395 -12.80 -27.62 -2.69
N ASN A 396 -12.96 -28.30 -3.83
CA ASN A 396 -11.97 -29.26 -4.35
C ASN A 396 -10.69 -28.60 -4.87
N LEU A 397 -10.69 -27.29 -5.15
CA LEU A 397 -9.54 -26.54 -5.64
C LEU A 397 -8.48 -26.26 -4.54
N LYS A 398 -8.71 -26.77 -3.31
CA LYS A 398 -7.87 -26.62 -2.10
C LYS A 398 -7.53 -25.17 -1.77
N THR A 399 -8.44 -24.52 -1.04
CA THR A 399 -8.37 -23.14 -0.56
C THR A 399 -7.44 -22.89 0.63
N ASP A 400 -6.40 -23.70 0.85
CA ASP A 400 -5.45 -23.48 1.97
C ASP A 400 -4.48 -22.31 1.72
N GLN A 401 -4.54 -21.65 0.56
CA GLN A 401 -3.68 -20.52 0.18
C GLN A 401 -4.27 -19.13 0.50
N LEU A 402 -5.52 -19.03 0.95
CA LEU A 402 -6.16 -17.74 1.30
C LEU A 402 -5.71 -17.22 2.68
N THR A 403 -4.42 -16.91 2.82
CA THR A 403 -3.89 -16.08 3.92
C THR A 403 -3.55 -14.68 3.41
N LYS A 404 -3.83 -13.68 4.24
CA LYS A 404 -4.01 -12.25 3.92
C LYS A 404 -2.76 -11.45 3.50
N GLU A 405 -1.78 -12.07 2.85
CA GLU A 405 -0.57 -11.40 2.36
C GLU A 405 -0.48 -11.53 0.84
N GLU A 406 -0.80 -10.43 0.15
CA GLU A 406 -0.70 -10.21 -1.31
C GLU A 406 -1.57 -11.12 -2.20
N LEU A 407 -2.86 -10.79 -2.34
CA LEU A 407 -3.77 -11.54 -3.22
C LEU A 407 -3.38 -11.38 -4.71
N ASP A 408 -3.19 -12.49 -5.42
CA ASP A 408 -2.95 -12.49 -6.86
C ASP A 408 -4.25 -12.35 -7.69
N GLU A 409 -4.14 -12.13 -9.01
CA GLU A 409 -5.32 -11.95 -9.90
C GLU A 409 -6.26 -13.18 -9.90
N LYS A 410 -5.71 -14.39 -9.68
CA LYS A 410 -6.47 -15.65 -9.68
C LYS A 410 -7.29 -15.78 -8.40
N GLU A 411 -6.73 -15.37 -7.26
CA GLU A 411 -7.43 -15.32 -5.97
C GLU A 411 -8.56 -14.29 -5.96
N ILE A 412 -8.37 -13.12 -6.59
CA ILE A 412 -9.44 -12.14 -6.77
C ILE A 412 -10.59 -12.72 -7.58
N LYS A 413 -10.29 -13.47 -8.66
CA LYS A 413 -11.32 -14.16 -9.47
C LYS A 413 -12.04 -15.24 -8.68
N LEU A 414 -11.33 -16.02 -7.87
CA LEU A 414 -11.92 -17.03 -7.00
C LEU A 414 -12.86 -16.41 -5.95
N LEU A 415 -12.46 -15.29 -5.34
CA LEU A 415 -13.31 -14.54 -4.40
C LEU A 415 -14.58 -14.00 -5.07
N ALA A 416 -14.45 -13.45 -6.28
CA ALA A 416 -15.61 -12.97 -7.05
C ALA A 416 -16.56 -14.11 -7.43
N LEU A 417 -16.03 -15.28 -7.83
CA LEU A 417 -16.84 -16.46 -8.13
C LEU A 417 -17.52 -17.02 -6.87
N ALA A 418 -16.81 -17.07 -5.74
CA ALA A 418 -17.38 -17.47 -4.45
C ALA A 418 -18.56 -16.57 -4.05
N GLU A 419 -18.43 -15.25 -4.22
CA GLU A 419 -19.51 -14.31 -3.98
C GLU A 419 -20.71 -14.56 -4.92
N GLN A 420 -20.47 -14.82 -6.21
CA GLN A 420 -21.53 -15.14 -7.16
C GLN A 420 -22.26 -16.46 -6.83
N ILE A 421 -21.53 -17.47 -6.35
CA ILE A 421 -22.11 -18.74 -5.87
C ILE A 421 -23.02 -18.47 -4.68
N GLU A 422 -22.54 -17.75 -3.67
CA GLU A 422 -23.30 -17.43 -2.46
C GLU A 422 -24.57 -16.63 -2.78
N GLN A 423 -24.45 -15.62 -3.64
CA GLN A 423 -25.59 -14.82 -4.11
C GLN A 423 -26.59 -15.67 -4.90
N GLY A 424 -26.11 -16.53 -5.78
CA GLY A 424 -26.92 -17.45 -6.57
C GLY A 424 -27.72 -18.43 -5.72
N GLN A 425 -27.08 -19.04 -4.71
CA GLN A 425 -27.74 -19.92 -3.75
C GLN A 425 -28.82 -19.20 -2.94
N LYS A 426 -28.54 -17.97 -2.46
CA LYS A 426 -29.53 -17.15 -1.76
C LYS A 426 -30.75 -16.82 -2.62
N GLU A 427 -30.54 -16.50 -3.90
CA GLU A 427 -31.63 -16.22 -4.84
C GLU A 427 -32.45 -17.48 -5.14
N LEU A 428 -31.82 -18.65 -5.24
CA LEU A 428 -32.51 -19.92 -5.41
C LEU A 428 -33.38 -20.24 -4.18
N LEU A 429 -32.84 -20.02 -2.98
CA LEU A 429 -33.55 -20.18 -1.71
C LEU A 429 -34.75 -19.22 -1.63
N ARG A 430 -34.56 -17.95 -1.99
CA ARG A 430 -35.64 -16.94 -2.06
C ARG A 430 -36.75 -17.36 -3.02
N LYS A 431 -36.42 -17.91 -4.19
CA LYS A 431 -37.42 -18.41 -5.15
C LYS A 431 -38.19 -19.62 -4.60
N GLN A 432 -37.54 -20.49 -3.82
CA GLN A 432 -38.19 -21.62 -3.15
C GLN A 432 -39.07 -21.14 -1.98
N GLU A 433 -38.62 -20.16 -1.21
CA GLU A 433 -39.39 -19.54 -0.11
C GLU A 433 -40.61 -18.80 -0.64
N VAL A 434 -40.49 -18.01 -1.72
CA VAL A 434 -41.63 -17.34 -2.37
C VAL A 434 -42.60 -18.36 -2.97
N ALA A 435 -42.11 -19.48 -3.53
CA ALA A 435 -42.96 -20.57 -4.00
C ALA A 435 -43.71 -21.24 -2.82
N ALA A 436 -43.03 -21.49 -1.70
CA ALA A 436 -43.62 -22.05 -0.48
C ALA A 436 -44.61 -21.08 0.20
N GLU A 437 -44.31 -19.79 0.21
CA GLU A 437 -45.15 -18.72 0.76
C GLU A 437 -46.41 -18.50 -0.09
N SER A 438 -46.30 -18.67 -1.41
CA SER A 438 -47.47 -18.71 -2.32
C SER A 438 -48.37 -19.94 -2.09
N GLU A 439 -47.82 -21.02 -1.53
CA GLU A 439 -48.59 -22.19 -1.05
C GLU A 439 -49.21 -21.93 0.34
N ILE A 440 -48.50 -21.25 1.24
CA ILE A 440 -48.97 -20.92 2.61
C ILE A 440 -50.08 -19.86 2.60
N LEU A 441 -50.06 -18.90 1.67
CA LEU A 441 -51.11 -17.89 1.48
C LEU A 441 -52.47 -18.46 1.07
N LYS A 442 -52.56 -19.76 0.80
CA LYS A 442 -53.84 -20.45 0.61
C LYS A 442 -54.55 -20.80 1.93
N ASN A 443 -53.94 -20.58 3.10
CA ASN A 443 -54.59 -20.80 4.40
C ASN A 443 -53.92 -20.01 5.56
N PRO A 444 -54.48 -18.88 6.04
CA PRO A 444 -53.86 -18.11 7.13
C PRO A 444 -54.44 -18.47 8.51
N ILE A 445 -53.55 -18.65 9.50
CA ILE A 445 -53.88 -18.65 10.95
C ILE A 445 -53.18 -17.44 11.60
N LYS A 446 -53.93 -16.72 12.44
CA LYS A 446 -53.50 -15.55 13.23
C LYS A 446 -52.63 -15.93 14.43
N THR A 447 -51.69 -15.06 14.80
CA THR A 447 -51.29 -14.85 16.22
C THR A 447 -50.78 -13.42 16.48
N GLU A 448 -51.27 -12.85 17.58
CA GLU A 448 -50.77 -11.63 18.27
C GLU A 448 -49.71 -12.02 19.32
N GLY A 449 -48.72 -11.15 19.61
CA GLY A 449 -47.78 -11.30 20.74
C GLY A 449 -46.65 -10.25 20.73
N LEU A 450 -46.32 -9.69 21.91
CA LEU A 450 -45.27 -8.71 22.28
C LEU A 450 -44.21 -8.31 21.23
N SER A 451 -43.98 -6.99 21.09
CA SER A 451 -42.90 -6.39 20.25
C SER A 451 -41.52 -6.97 20.63
N ASN A 452 -40.77 -7.42 19.62
CA ASN A 452 -39.43 -8.02 19.78
C ASN A 452 -38.47 -7.09 20.53
N LYS A 453 -38.68 -5.77 20.42
CA LYS A 453 -37.89 -4.77 21.14
C LYS A 453 -37.94 -4.94 22.66
N SER A 454 -39.13 -5.19 23.24
CA SER A 454 -39.27 -5.34 24.71
C SER A 454 -38.51 -6.54 25.23
N VAL A 455 -38.59 -7.67 24.51
CA VAL A 455 -37.93 -8.93 24.90
C VAL A 455 -36.41 -8.76 24.95
N TYR A 456 -35.83 -8.08 23.95
CA TYR A 456 -34.40 -7.86 23.92
C TYR A 456 -33.93 -6.80 24.92
N MET A 457 -34.71 -5.74 25.18
CA MET A 457 -34.37 -4.78 26.24
C MET A 457 -34.32 -5.45 27.62
N ASP A 458 -35.29 -6.31 27.95
CA ASP A 458 -35.30 -7.07 29.21
C ASP A 458 -34.09 -8.01 29.30
N LYS A 459 -33.70 -8.62 28.18
CA LYS A 459 -32.52 -9.48 28.11
C LYS A 459 -31.22 -8.72 28.37
N LEU A 460 -31.04 -7.52 27.79
CA LEU A 460 -29.84 -6.70 28.03
C LEU A 460 -29.76 -6.24 29.49
N GLY A 461 -30.87 -5.82 30.08
CA GLY A 461 -30.92 -5.51 31.52
C GLY A 461 -30.63 -6.74 32.40
N GLY A 462 -31.05 -7.93 31.97
CA GLY A 462 -30.71 -9.19 32.61
C GLY A 462 -29.21 -9.52 32.59
N ILE A 463 -28.50 -9.20 31.51
CA ILE A 463 -27.04 -9.34 31.43
C ILE A 463 -26.39 -8.41 32.44
N GLU A 464 -26.76 -7.12 32.46
CA GLU A 464 -26.21 -6.14 33.42
C GLU A 464 -26.40 -6.57 34.87
N ALA A 465 -27.63 -6.95 35.23
CA ALA A 465 -27.92 -7.45 36.58
C ALA A 465 -27.13 -8.74 36.89
N GLY A 466 -26.96 -9.60 35.89
CA GLY A 466 -26.24 -10.86 35.98
C GLY A 466 -24.74 -10.70 36.25
N LEU A 467 -24.09 -9.61 35.79
CA LEU A 467 -22.65 -9.36 36.00
C LEU A 467 -22.26 -9.24 37.48
N ALA A 468 -23.23 -9.05 38.39
CA ALA A 468 -22.98 -9.06 39.82
C ALA A 468 -22.40 -10.40 40.32
N ASP A 469 -22.59 -11.50 39.59
CA ASP A 469 -21.98 -12.80 39.89
C ASP A 469 -20.45 -12.79 39.76
N LEU A 470 -19.87 -11.86 39.01
CA LEU A 470 -18.42 -11.69 38.84
C LEU A 470 -17.78 -10.81 39.94
N ASN A 471 -18.57 -10.16 40.80
CA ASN A 471 -18.06 -9.20 41.80
C ASN A 471 -16.97 -9.78 42.72
N TYR A 472 -17.02 -11.08 43.04
CA TYR A 472 -16.01 -11.72 43.88
C TYR A 472 -14.62 -11.73 43.23
N LEU A 473 -14.55 -11.78 41.89
CA LEU A 473 -13.30 -11.73 41.13
C LEU A 473 -12.65 -10.34 41.23
N TYR A 474 -13.44 -9.28 41.18
CA TYR A 474 -12.97 -7.90 41.40
C TYR A 474 -12.48 -7.67 42.83
N GLN A 475 -13.22 -8.21 43.82
CA GLN A 475 -12.89 -8.06 45.24
C GLN A 475 -11.62 -8.82 45.66
N ALA A 476 -11.19 -9.80 44.87
CA ALA A 476 -9.96 -10.55 45.14
C ALA A 476 -8.70 -9.67 45.02
N GLY A 477 -8.76 -8.54 44.30
CA GLY A 477 -7.64 -7.60 44.15
C GLY A 477 -6.44 -8.17 43.37
N VAL A 478 -6.63 -9.28 42.65
CA VAL A 478 -5.62 -9.91 41.81
C VAL A 478 -5.93 -9.62 40.34
N THR A 479 -4.95 -9.11 39.59
CA THR A 479 -5.15 -8.68 38.20
C THR A 479 -5.65 -9.80 37.30
N SER A 480 -5.25 -11.05 37.51
CA SER A 480 -5.75 -12.20 36.74
C SER A 480 -7.24 -12.45 36.95
N ASN A 481 -7.75 -12.26 38.17
CA ASN A 481 -9.17 -12.45 38.48
C ASN A 481 -9.99 -11.31 37.88
N ILE A 482 -9.47 -10.07 37.95
CA ILE A 482 -10.09 -8.93 37.27
C ILE A 482 -10.16 -9.21 35.77
N LEU A 483 -9.06 -9.65 35.16
CA LEU A 483 -9.02 -9.98 33.74
C LEU A 483 -10.02 -11.09 33.36
N GLU A 484 -10.14 -12.14 34.18
CA GLU A 484 -11.15 -13.19 34.02
C GLU A 484 -12.58 -12.63 34.02
N ALA A 485 -12.89 -11.73 34.96
CA ALA A 485 -14.18 -11.07 35.03
C ALA A 485 -14.45 -10.18 33.79
N GLU A 486 -13.45 -9.44 33.31
CA GLU A 486 -13.58 -8.61 32.12
C GLU A 486 -13.83 -9.47 30.86
N TYR A 487 -13.15 -10.62 30.73
CA TYR A 487 -13.34 -11.55 29.62
C TYR A 487 -14.73 -12.19 29.62
N GLU A 488 -15.21 -12.64 30.78
CA GLU A 488 -16.57 -13.18 30.92
C GLU A 488 -17.63 -12.11 30.63
N THR A 489 -17.39 -10.87 31.06
CA THR A 489 -18.26 -9.73 30.76
C THR A 489 -18.31 -9.47 29.25
N LEU A 490 -17.15 -9.40 28.58
CA LEU A 490 -17.06 -9.24 27.12
C LEU A 490 -17.80 -10.35 26.39
N LYS A 491 -17.58 -11.61 26.79
CA LYS A 491 -18.22 -12.77 26.18
C LYS A 491 -19.74 -12.68 26.24
N ARG A 492 -20.32 -12.36 27.40
CA ARG A 492 -21.78 -12.21 27.57
C ARG A 492 -22.35 -11.12 26.66
N TRP A 493 -21.63 -10.00 26.51
CA TRP A 493 -22.06 -8.92 25.62
C TRP A 493 -21.89 -9.25 24.13
N ASP A 494 -20.79 -9.90 23.73
CA ASP A 494 -20.59 -10.33 22.34
C ASP A 494 -21.60 -11.42 21.94
N ASP A 495 -21.92 -12.36 22.83
CA ASP A 495 -22.96 -13.38 22.62
C ASP A 495 -24.32 -12.71 22.36
N ALA A 496 -24.69 -11.70 23.18
CA ALA A 496 -25.92 -10.94 23.00
C ALA A 496 -25.92 -10.10 21.72
N LEU A 497 -24.80 -9.46 21.38
CA LEU A 497 -24.64 -8.68 20.16
C LEU A 497 -24.90 -9.54 18.92
N ASN A 498 -24.28 -10.72 18.88
CA ASN A 498 -24.41 -11.65 17.75
C ASN A 498 -25.85 -12.18 17.61
N GLU A 499 -26.52 -12.45 18.72
CA GLU A 499 -27.92 -12.85 18.71
C GLU A 499 -28.83 -11.73 18.19
N ILE A 500 -28.69 -10.51 18.72
CA ILE A 500 -29.43 -9.32 18.27
C ILE A 500 -29.22 -9.10 16.78
N TYR A 501 -27.97 -9.14 16.32
CA TYR A 501 -27.64 -8.99 14.90
C TYR A 501 -28.25 -10.11 14.04
N GLY A 502 -28.29 -11.35 14.55
CA GLY A 502 -28.96 -12.48 13.90
C GLY A 502 -30.47 -12.27 13.72
N VAL A 503 -31.14 -11.69 14.72
CA VAL A 503 -32.56 -11.33 14.63
C VAL A 503 -32.79 -10.16 13.68
N LEU A 504 -31.92 -9.14 13.71
CA LEU A 504 -32.01 -8.01 12.78
C LEU A 504 -31.85 -8.45 11.33
N LYS A 505 -31.04 -9.48 11.07
CA LYS A 505 -30.88 -10.09 9.75
C LYS A 505 -32.18 -10.67 9.20
N THR A 506 -33.09 -11.16 10.06
CA THR A 506 -34.38 -11.75 9.65
C THR A 506 -35.54 -10.76 9.70
N THR A 507 -35.38 -9.62 10.38
CA THR A 507 -36.47 -8.66 10.62
C THR A 507 -36.35 -7.35 9.87
N LEU A 508 -35.13 -6.91 9.51
CA LEU A 508 -34.91 -5.70 8.72
C LEU A 508 -35.12 -5.95 7.23
N SER A 509 -35.52 -4.90 6.50
CA SER A 509 -35.50 -4.94 5.04
C SER A 509 -34.07 -5.05 4.52
N LEU A 510 -33.88 -5.63 3.32
CA LEU A 510 -32.55 -5.82 2.72
C LEU A 510 -31.71 -4.54 2.70
N GLY A 511 -32.30 -3.41 2.31
CA GLY A 511 -31.60 -2.12 2.27
C GLY A 511 -31.22 -1.56 3.65
N GLU A 512 -32.04 -1.81 4.68
CA GLU A 512 -31.70 -1.45 6.06
C GLU A 512 -30.60 -2.37 6.62
N MET A 513 -30.66 -3.67 6.31
CA MET A 513 -29.67 -4.64 6.76
C MET A 513 -28.31 -4.46 6.08
N ASP A 514 -28.26 -4.06 4.80
CA ASP A 514 -27.00 -3.78 4.10
C ASP A 514 -26.30 -2.55 4.69
N ARG A 515 -27.06 -1.48 4.99
CA ARG A 515 -26.54 -0.32 5.72
C ARG A 515 -26.04 -0.70 7.11
N LEU A 516 -26.81 -1.53 7.82
CA LEU A 516 -26.42 -2.01 9.14
C LEU A 516 -25.15 -2.87 9.08
N ARG A 517 -24.98 -3.71 8.05
CA ARG A 517 -23.78 -4.54 7.87
C ARG A 517 -22.52 -3.70 7.70
N VAL A 518 -22.58 -2.64 6.89
CA VAL A 518 -21.47 -1.71 6.72
C VAL A 518 -21.16 -1.01 8.05
N ALA A 519 -22.18 -0.45 8.70
CA ALA A 519 -22.02 0.22 9.99
C ALA A 519 -21.49 -0.72 11.09
N GLN A 520 -21.85 -2.01 11.06
CA GLN A 520 -21.38 -3.00 12.03
C GLN A 520 -19.89 -3.34 11.82
N ARG A 521 -19.42 -3.41 10.56
CA ARG A 521 -18.00 -3.62 10.25
C ARG A 521 -17.15 -2.42 10.69
N GLU A 522 -17.62 -1.20 10.42
CA GLU A 522 -16.96 0.03 10.89
C GLU A 522 -16.93 0.10 12.41
N TRP A 523 -18.02 -0.31 13.07
CA TRP A 523 -18.10 -0.33 14.53
C TRP A 523 -17.11 -1.31 15.17
N ILE A 524 -16.85 -2.50 14.60
CA ILE A 524 -15.83 -3.44 15.11
C ILE A 524 -14.45 -2.79 15.08
N VAL A 525 -14.10 -2.11 13.98
CA VAL A 525 -12.84 -1.38 13.85
C VAL A 525 -12.73 -0.28 14.90
N TYR A 526 -13.81 0.48 15.14
CA TYR A 526 -13.88 1.50 16.18
C TYR A 526 -13.68 0.92 17.58
N ARG A 527 -14.39 -0.17 17.92
CA ARG A 527 -14.28 -0.84 19.22
C ARG A 527 -12.86 -1.27 19.52
N ASP A 528 -12.22 -1.97 18.57
CA ASP A 528 -10.88 -2.52 18.77
C ASP A 528 -9.83 -1.39 18.87
N TYR A 529 -10.00 -0.32 18.08
CA TYR A 529 -9.15 0.87 18.17
C TYR A 529 -9.24 1.60 19.52
N GLU A 530 -10.45 1.88 20.01
CA GLU A 530 -10.63 2.57 21.30
C GLU A 530 -10.08 1.75 22.47
N ALA A 531 -10.24 0.42 22.40
CA ALA A 531 -9.68 -0.49 23.40
C ALA A 531 -8.14 -0.50 23.41
N GLU A 532 -7.51 -0.57 22.24
CA GLU A 532 -6.05 -0.47 22.11
C GLU A 532 -5.51 0.92 22.50
N LEU A 533 -6.25 1.98 22.24
CA LEU A 533 -5.86 3.33 22.64
C LEU A 533 -5.91 3.49 24.17
N ALA A 534 -6.96 2.98 24.81
CA ALA A 534 -7.10 3.03 26.25
C ALA A 534 -6.06 2.18 26.98
N SER A 535 -5.72 1.00 26.45
CA SER A 535 -4.74 0.09 27.07
C SER A 535 -3.32 0.65 27.08
N GLN A 536 -2.95 1.50 26.10
CA GLN A 536 -1.61 2.11 26.00
C GLN A 536 -1.19 2.91 27.24
N ALA A 537 -2.13 3.42 28.03
CA ALA A 537 -1.82 4.08 29.30
C ALA A 537 -1.12 3.15 30.32
N PHE A 538 -1.20 1.84 30.10
CA PHE A 538 -0.68 0.79 30.96
C PHE A 538 0.34 -0.12 30.24
N GLU A 539 0.88 0.33 29.10
CA GLU A 539 1.79 -0.45 28.23
C GLU A 539 2.90 -1.16 29.01
N GLY A 540 3.01 -2.48 28.83
CA GLY A 540 4.00 -3.34 29.48
C GLY A 540 3.64 -3.81 30.90
N GLY A 541 2.45 -3.46 31.40
CA GLY A 541 1.90 -3.93 32.68
C GLY A 541 0.71 -4.87 32.51
N THR A 542 0.40 -5.66 33.54
CA THR A 542 -0.75 -6.60 33.54
C THR A 542 -2.11 -5.89 33.42
N PHE A 543 -2.16 -4.58 33.69
CA PHE A 543 -3.38 -3.78 33.59
C PHE A 543 -3.67 -3.29 32.16
N GLU A 544 -2.71 -3.43 31.25
CA GLU A 544 -2.90 -3.17 29.81
C GLU A 544 -4.01 -4.06 29.25
N GLU A 545 -3.90 -5.36 29.47
CA GLU A 545 -4.88 -6.33 28.97
C GLU A 545 -6.25 -6.17 29.64
N VAL A 546 -6.27 -5.91 30.96
CA VAL A 546 -7.51 -5.59 31.70
C VAL A 546 -8.22 -4.39 31.08
N THR A 547 -7.48 -3.32 30.80
CA THR A 547 -8.05 -2.10 30.21
C THR A 547 -8.56 -2.35 28.79
N LEU A 548 -7.82 -3.13 28.00
CA LEU A 548 -8.21 -3.50 26.65
C LEU A 548 -9.56 -4.24 26.64
N VAL A 549 -9.68 -5.29 27.45
CA VAL A 549 -10.91 -6.09 27.53
C VAL A 549 -12.06 -5.27 28.12
N SER A 550 -11.76 -4.40 29.08
CA SER A 550 -12.76 -3.54 29.72
C SER A 550 -13.45 -2.59 28.74
N VAL A 551 -12.65 -1.89 27.93
CA VAL A 551 -13.19 -0.97 26.92
C VAL A 551 -13.95 -1.73 25.83
N LYS A 552 -13.48 -2.92 25.44
CA LYS A 552 -14.20 -3.76 24.46
C LYS A 552 -15.60 -4.10 24.93
N HIS A 553 -15.79 -4.51 26.18
CA HIS A 553 -17.13 -4.91 26.62
C HIS A 553 -18.07 -3.72 26.82
N GLN A 554 -17.56 -2.56 27.27
CA GLN A 554 -18.37 -1.34 27.43
C GLN A 554 -18.93 -0.87 26.07
N ILE A 555 -18.07 -0.82 25.06
CA ILE A 555 -18.49 -0.42 23.70
C ILE A 555 -19.44 -1.47 23.09
N THR A 556 -19.22 -2.76 23.39
CA THR A 556 -20.10 -3.87 22.95
C THR A 556 -21.48 -3.78 23.59
N ARG A 557 -21.55 -3.50 24.90
CA ARG A 557 -22.80 -3.23 25.62
C ARG A 557 -23.57 -2.10 24.96
N ASP A 558 -22.93 -0.95 24.77
CA ASP A 558 -23.58 0.24 24.23
C ASP A 558 -24.10 -0.03 22.80
N ARG A 559 -23.38 -0.85 22.03
CA ARG A 559 -23.83 -1.30 20.71
C ARG A 559 -25.06 -2.18 20.79
N CYS A 560 -25.12 -3.14 21.72
CA CYS A 560 -26.31 -3.98 21.92
C CYS A 560 -27.57 -3.13 22.14
N TYR A 561 -27.50 -2.16 23.05
CA TYR A 561 -28.63 -1.24 23.29
C TYR A 561 -28.99 -0.43 22.04
N SER A 562 -27.99 0.14 21.37
CA SER A 562 -28.19 0.91 20.14
C SER A 562 -28.89 0.09 19.03
N LEU A 563 -28.53 -1.19 18.88
CA LEU A 563 -29.15 -2.06 17.89
C LEU A 563 -30.62 -2.34 18.21
N VAL A 564 -30.93 -2.67 19.47
CA VAL A 564 -32.30 -2.95 19.89
C VAL A 564 -33.18 -1.69 19.79
N GLU A 565 -32.67 -0.54 20.25
CA GLU A 565 -33.45 0.70 20.27
C GLU A 565 -33.81 1.22 18.88
N ASN A 566 -32.86 1.14 17.95
CA ASN A 566 -32.99 1.77 16.64
C ASN A 566 -33.57 0.84 15.57
N PHE A 567 -33.44 -0.48 15.73
CA PHE A 567 -33.75 -1.42 14.64
C PHE A 567 -34.81 -2.48 14.98
N MET A 568 -35.13 -2.73 16.24
CA MET A 568 -36.21 -3.68 16.61
C MET A 568 -37.55 -2.95 16.74
N LYS A 569 -38.61 -3.56 16.17
CA LYS A 569 -39.99 -3.05 16.21
C LYS A 569 -40.82 -3.76 17.27
#